data_AF-A0A970F0M4-F1
#
_entry.id   AF-A0A970F0M4-F1
#
_cell.length_a   1.000
_cell.length_b   1.000
_cell.length_c   1.000
_cell.angle_alpha   90.00
_cell.angle_beta   90.00
_cell.angle_gamma   90.00
#
_symmetry.space_group_name_H-M   'P 1'
#
loop_
_entity.id
_entity.type
_entity.pdbx_description
1 polymer ?
#
loop_
_entity_poly.entity_id
_entity_poly.type
_entity_poly.pdbx_seq_one_letter_code
_entity_poly.pdbx_strand_id
1 'polypeptide(L)' 'MRNTFLNNYNNSYIKGNNNFIKVFKKSAFGYRSFLWFKTQIMICKGMISPKIKEA' A
#
# COMPACT_ATOMS: atom_id res chain seq x y z
N MET A 1 29.70 12.88 0.80
CA MET A 1 28.33 12.28 0.83
C MET A 1 28.42 10.90 1.46
N ARG A 2 28.21 10.75 2.78
CA ARG A 2 28.62 9.53 3.51
C ARG A 2 27.53 8.91 4.41
N ASN A 3 26.24 9.17 4.17
CA ASN A 3 25.21 8.74 5.13
C ASN A 3 24.07 7.89 4.54
N THR A 4 23.93 7.80 3.22
CA THR A 4 22.84 7.05 2.60
C THR A 4 23.21 5.61 2.24
N PHE A 5 24.50 5.33 2.02
CA PHE A 5 24.99 3.98 1.67
C PHE A 5 25.34 3.10 2.88
N LEU A 6 25.33 3.66 4.10
CA LEU A 6 25.78 2.99 5.33
C LEU A 6 24.66 2.45 6.20
N ASN A 7 23.40 2.81 5.93
CA ASN A 7 22.29 2.42 6.77
C ASN A 7 21.46 1.32 6.10
N ASN A 8 21.50 0.12 6.66
CA ASN A 8 20.69 -1.02 6.19
C ASN A 8 19.17 -0.75 6.33
N TYR A 9 18.81 0.23 7.17
CA TYR A 9 17.47 0.81 7.24
C TYR A 9 17.35 1.99 6.27
N ASN A 10 16.97 1.68 5.04
CA ASN A 10 16.61 2.67 4.04
C ASN A 10 15.13 3.06 4.19
N ASN A 11 14.88 4.30 4.62
CA ASN A 11 13.52 4.86 4.74
C ASN A 11 12.76 4.91 3.39
N SER A 12 13.44 4.60 2.28
CA SER A 12 12.91 4.48 0.92
C SER A 12 11.67 3.60 0.84
N TYR A 13 11.63 2.46 1.55
CA TYR A 13 10.48 1.56 1.54
C TYR A 13 9.25 2.17 2.22
N ILE A 14 9.44 2.80 3.39
CA ILE A 14 8.37 3.51 4.12
C ILE A 14 7.88 4.70 3.30
N LYS A 15 8.81 5.45 2.67
CA LYS A 15 8.49 6.58 1.78
C LYS A 15 7.64 6.14 0.57
N GLY A 16 7.99 5.00 -0.03
CA GLY A 16 7.23 4.40 -1.13
C GLY A 16 5.80 4.02 -0.72
N ASN A 17 5.65 3.37 0.43
CA ASN A 17 4.33 3.02 0.98
C ASN A 17 3.47 4.26 1.27
N ASN A 18 4.05 5.29 1.89
CA ASN A 18 3.32 6.52 2.20
C ASN A 18 2.88 7.24 0.93
N ASN A 19 3.69 7.24 -0.12
CA ASN A 19 3.32 7.83 -1.41
C ASN A 19 2.21 7.01 -2.10
N PHE A 20 2.31 5.68 -2.08
CA PHE A 20 1.29 4.80 -2.62
C PHE A 20 -0.07 5.05 -1.97
N ILE A 21 -0.14 5.07 -0.63
CA ILE A 21 -1.38 5.36 0.12
C ILE A 21 -1.89 6.78 -0.20
N LYS A 22 -0.99 7.75 -0.40
CA LYS A 22 -1.36 9.14 -0.75
C LYS A 22 -1.99 9.26 -2.15
N VAL A 23 -1.56 8.45 -3.11
CA VAL A 23 -2.19 8.36 -4.43
C VAL A 23 -3.48 7.55 -4.35
N PHE A 24 -3.44 6.42 -3.65
CA PHE A 24 -4.57 5.50 -3.53
C PHE A 24 -5.77 6.12 -2.82
N LYS A 25 -5.55 6.94 -1.78
CA LYS A 25 -6.62 7.69 -1.10
C LYS A 25 -7.34 8.70 -1.99
N LYS A 26 -6.74 9.13 -3.10
CA LYS A 26 -7.42 9.97 -4.10
C LYS A 26 -8.39 9.15 -4.95
N SER A 27 -7.98 7.92 -5.32
CA SER A 27 -8.86 6.94 -5.98
C SER A 27 -9.94 6.38 -5.04
N ALA A 28 -9.87 6.73 -3.76
CA ALA A 28 -10.78 6.27 -2.72
C ALA A 28 -12.01 7.17 -2.49
N PHE A 29 -12.16 8.21 -3.30
CA PHE A 29 -13.33 9.08 -3.26
C PHE A 29 -14.58 8.26 -3.64
N GLY A 30 -15.33 7.80 -2.63
CA GLY A 30 -16.50 6.93 -2.79
C GLY A 30 -16.48 5.62 -2.00
N TYR A 31 -15.40 5.25 -1.30
CA TYR A 31 -15.46 4.06 -0.44
C TYR A 31 -16.36 4.29 0.78
N ARG A 32 -17.39 3.44 0.91
CA ARG A 32 -18.37 3.47 2.00
C ARG A 32 -17.77 3.10 3.38
N SER A 33 -16.61 2.45 3.42
CA SER A 33 -15.94 2.09 4.67
C SER A 33 -14.43 1.92 4.51
N PHE A 34 -13.69 2.26 5.58
CA PHE A 34 -12.24 2.09 5.67
C PHE A 34 -11.79 0.64 5.47
N LEU A 35 -12.65 -0.34 5.81
CA LEU A 35 -12.35 -1.75 5.61
C LEU A 35 -12.17 -2.08 4.13
N TRP A 36 -13.05 -1.57 3.28
CA TRP A 36 -12.96 -1.77 1.82
C TRP A 36 -11.74 -1.06 1.23
N PHE A 37 -11.42 0.13 1.74
CA PHE A 37 -10.20 0.85 1.38
C PHE A 37 -8.93 0.06 1.75
N LYS A 38 -8.87 -0.51 2.96
CA LYS A 38 -7.75 -1.35 3.41
C LYS A 38 -7.61 -2.63 2.58
N THR A 39 -8.73 -3.29 2.28
CA THR A 39 -8.75 -4.51 1.46
C THR A 39 -8.25 -4.23 0.04
N GLN A 40 -8.68 -3.13 -0.58
CA GLN A 40 -8.22 -2.69 -1.89
C GLN A 40 -6.71 -2.43 -1.91
N ILE A 41 -6.15 -1.75 -0.91
CA ILE A 41 -4.69 -1.57 -0.77
C ILE A 41 -3.99 -2.93 -0.66
N MET A 42 -4.51 -3.85 0.15
CA MET A 42 -3.90 -5.18 0.33
C MET A 42 -3.96 -6.02 -0.95
N ILE A 43 -5.02 -5.90 -1.75
CA ILE A 43 -5.13 -6.55 -3.07
C ILE A 43 -4.13 -5.93 -4.05
N CYS A 44 -4.06 -4.60 -4.15
CA CYS A 44 -3.10 -3.93 -5.04
C CYS A 44 -1.63 -4.22 -4.69
N LYS A 45 -1.34 -4.48 -3.42
CA LYS A 45 0.00 -4.89 -2.95
C LYS A 45 0.24 -6.40 -3.05
N GLY A 46 -0.74 -7.19 -3.52
CA GLY A 46 -0.63 -8.65 -3.62
C GLY A 46 -0.56 -9.37 -2.28
N MET A 47 -0.95 -8.73 -1.17
CA MET A 47 -0.91 -9.31 0.18
C MET A 47 -2.15 -10.16 0.48
N ILE A 48 -3.25 -9.93 -0.26
CA ILE A 48 -4.46 -10.75 -0.22
C ILE A 48 -4.73 -11.20 -1.65
N SER A 49 -4.79 -12.51 -1.87
CA SER A 49 -5.45 -13.07 -3.04
C SER A 49 -6.94 -13.23 -2.71
N PRO A 50 -7.86 -12.64 -3.50
CA PRO A 50 -9.27 -12.97 -3.34
C PRO A 50 -9.41 -14.47 -3.61
N LYS A 51 -9.83 -15.23 -2.59
CA LYS A 51 -10.26 -16.61 -2.80
C LYS A 51 -11.50 -16.54 -3.68
N ILE A 52 -11.34 -16.80 -4.97
CA ILE A 52 -12.45 -17.03 -5.88
C ILE A 52 -13.19 -18.22 -5.27
N LYS A 53 -14.42 -17.98 -4.77
CA LYS A 53 -15.30 -19.10 -4.44
C LYS A 53 -15.72 -19.67 -5.80
N GLU A 54 -15.19 -20.84 -6.14
CA GLU A 54 -15.74 -21.65 -7.22
C GLU A 54 -17.22 -21.87 -6.88
N ALA A 55 -18.08 -21.39 -7.79
CA ALA A 55 -19.54 -21.48 -7.70
C ALA A 55 -20.02 -22.78 -8.37
#